data_AF-X1GQ30-F1
#
_entry.id   AF-X1GQ30-F1
#
_cell.length_a   1.000
_cell.length_b   1.000
_cell.length_c   1.000
_cell.angle_alpha   90.00
_cell.angle_beta   90.00
_cell.angle_gamma   90.00
#
_symmetry.space_group_name_H-M   'P 1'
#
loop_
_entity.id
_entity.type
_entity.pdbx_description
1 polymer ?
#
loop_
_entity_poly.entity_id
_entity_poly.type
_entity_poly.pdbx_seq_one_letter_code
_entity_poly.pdbx_strand_id
1 'polypeptide(L)'
;MSESDIWSFQLDWLNIISLLGFHSIDQIPESKKLKALKKITKLYGTEMLLTLKPKELDELVTDELRGLLKRELMDDARQKQKIEREIRRKMLPLKNGKVIGINMRDLRDLDPNADMEEIMKYFSKKFLKNEKDD
;
A
#
# COMPACT_ATOMS: atom_id res chain seq x y z
N MET A 1 17.06 3.18 28.58
CA MET A 1 16.85 2.50 27.28
C MET A 1 15.43 2.77 26.85
N SER A 2 15.23 3.18 25.59
CA SER A 2 13.89 3.32 25.03
C SER A 2 13.32 1.94 24.66
N GLU A 3 12.00 1.78 24.58
CA GLU A 3 11.38 0.51 24.14
C GLU A 3 11.90 0.05 22.76
N SER A 4 12.20 0.99 21.85
CA SER A 4 12.78 0.67 20.54
C SER A 4 14.17 0.05 20.63
N ASP A 5 14.97 0.45 21.62
CA ASP A 5 16.31 -0.12 21.82
C ASP A 5 16.19 -1.59 22.24
N ILE A 6 15.26 -1.90 23.14
CA ILE A 6 15.04 -3.27 23.65
C ILE A 6 14.71 -4.23 22.51
N TRP A 7 13.79 -3.85 21.62
CA TRP A 7 13.41 -4.69 20.48
C TRP A 7 14.53 -4.85 19.47
N SER A 8 15.36 -3.82 19.28
CA SER A 8 16.50 -3.88 18.37
C SER A 8 17.55 -4.90 18.81
N PHE A 9 17.66 -5.18 20.11
CA PHE A 9 18.56 -6.20 20.66
C PHE A 9 17.96 -7.61 20.72
N GLN A 10 16.64 -7.73 20.73
CA GLN A 10 15.96 -9.03 20.87
C GLN A 10 15.53 -9.66 19.54
N LEU A 11 15.22 -8.84 18.54
CA LEU A 11 14.70 -9.31 17.26
C LEU A 11 15.82 -9.54 16.26
N ASP A 12 15.77 -10.70 15.61
CA ASP A 12 16.59 -10.94 14.43
C ASP A 12 15.81 -10.49 13.19
N TRP A 13 16.05 -9.24 12.79
CA TRP A 13 15.43 -8.67 11.60
C TRP A 13 15.76 -9.44 10.32
N LEU A 14 16.93 -10.09 10.23
CA LEU A 14 17.29 -10.90 9.06
C LEU A 14 16.42 -12.16 9.01
N ASN A 15 16.18 -12.79 10.16
CA ASN A 15 15.26 -13.91 10.26
C ASN A 15 13.82 -13.50 9.90
N ILE A 16 13.34 -12.37 10.42
CA ILE A 16 11.99 -11.84 10.10
C ILE A 16 11.84 -11.55 8.60
N ILE A 17 12.85 -10.93 7.97
CA ILE A 17 12.87 -10.67 6.52
C ILE A 17 12.79 -11.98 5.73
N SER A 18 13.57 -12.98 6.13
CA SER A 18 13.57 -14.31 5.53
C SER A 18 12.20 -14.99 5.64
N LEU A 19 11.57 -14.95 6.83
CA LEU A 19 10.24 -15.51 7.08
C LEU A 19 9.12 -14.79 6.31
N LEU A 20 9.32 -13.52 5.95
CA LEU A 20 8.44 -12.75 5.07
C LEU A 20 8.71 -13.01 3.57
N GLY A 21 9.79 -13.70 3.23
CA GLY A 21 10.21 -13.93 1.84
C GLY A 21 10.78 -12.67 1.18
N PHE A 22 11.27 -11.72 1.97
CA PHE A 22 11.90 -10.50 1.49
C PHE A 22 13.42 -10.67 1.35
N HIS A 23 14.03 -9.86 0.50
CA HIS A 23 15.46 -9.89 0.21
C HIS A 23 16.21 -8.72 0.87
N SER A 24 15.49 -7.67 1.27
CA SER A 24 16.05 -6.52 1.99
C SER A 24 15.10 -6.02 3.09
N ILE A 25 15.68 -5.45 4.14
CA ILE A 25 14.98 -4.80 5.25
C ILE A 25 14.17 -3.57 4.80
N ASP A 26 14.60 -2.93 3.72
CA ASP A 26 13.95 -1.73 3.17
C ASP A 26 12.58 -2.04 2.56
N GLN A 27 12.28 -3.31 2.31
CA GLN A 27 10.96 -3.76 1.85
C GLN A 27 9.90 -3.71 2.95
N ILE A 28 10.30 -3.50 4.22
CA ILE A 28 9.40 -3.34 5.35
C ILE A 28 9.40 -1.86 5.75
N PRO A 29 8.32 -1.10 5.50
CA PRO A 29 8.25 0.30 5.91
C PRO A 29 8.42 0.44 7.42
N GLU A 30 9.20 1.44 7.85
CA GLU A 30 9.49 1.67 9.28
C GLU A 30 8.22 1.88 10.12
N SER A 31 7.22 2.57 9.53
CA SER A 31 5.91 2.76 10.14
C SER A 31 5.19 1.44 10.45
N LYS A 32 5.41 0.38 9.66
CA LYS A 32 4.83 -0.95 9.86
C LYS A 32 5.56 -1.72 10.95
N LYS A 33 6.90 -1.62 10.99
CA LYS A 33 7.70 -2.17 12.09
C LYS A 33 7.21 -1.64 13.43
N LEU A 34 7.15 -0.30 13.57
CA LEU A 34 6.66 0.35 14.79
C LEU A 34 5.22 -0.05 15.14
N LYS A 35 4.34 -0.16 14.15
CA LYS A 35 2.94 -0.54 14.37
C LYS A 35 2.81 -2.01 14.82
N ALA A 36 3.59 -2.91 14.26
CA ALA A 36 3.63 -4.31 14.67
C ALA A 36 4.11 -4.45 16.11
N LEU A 37 5.26 -3.84 16.44
CA LEU A 37 5.82 -3.86 17.79
C LEU A 37 4.83 -3.29 18.81
N LYS A 38 4.28 -2.10 18.56
CA LYS A 38 3.31 -1.47 19.46
C LYS A 38 2.09 -2.35 19.71
N LYS A 39 1.60 -3.06 18.69
CA LYS A 39 0.44 -3.94 18.84
C LYS A 39 0.77 -5.20 19.62
N ILE A 40 1.92 -5.81 19.36
CA ILE A 40 2.39 -7.00 20.08
C ILE A 40 2.64 -6.65 21.55
N THR A 41 3.36 -5.57 21.84
CA THR A 41 3.57 -5.07 23.20
C THR A 41 2.26 -4.80 23.93
N LYS A 42 1.26 -4.22 23.24
CA LYS A 42 -0.07 -3.98 23.83
C LYS A 42 -0.85 -5.27 24.13
N LEU A 43 -0.72 -6.29 23.30
CA LEU A 43 -1.50 -7.53 23.43
C LEU A 43 -0.93 -8.48 24.49
N TYR A 44 0.39 -8.62 24.52
CA TYR A 44 1.05 -9.62 25.34
C TYR A 44 1.75 -9.02 26.57
N GLY A 45 2.04 -7.71 26.54
CA GLY A 45 2.80 -7.03 27.58
C GLY A 45 4.30 -7.31 27.44
N THR A 46 5.12 -6.31 27.78
CA THR A 46 6.58 -6.40 27.64
C THR A 46 7.17 -7.57 28.45
N GLU A 47 6.71 -7.79 29.68
CA GLU A 47 7.24 -8.85 30.54
C GLU A 47 7.04 -10.24 29.95
N MET A 48 5.86 -10.55 29.41
CA MET A 48 5.61 -11.85 28.78
C MET A 48 6.53 -12.03 27.56
N LEU A 49 6.64 -11.00 26.72
CA LEU A 49 7.44 -11.07 25.50
C LEU A 49 8.93 -11.30 25.80
N LEU A 50 9.44 -10.76 26.91
CA LEU A 50 10.81 -11.00 27.36
C LEU A 50 11.08 -12.45 27.80
N THR A 51 10.03 -13.23 28.08
CA THR A 51 10.15 -14.66 28.46
C THR A 51 10.11 -15.61 27.26
N LEU A 52 9.71 -15.11 26.09
CA LEU A 52 9.68 -15.91 24.85
C LEU A 52 11.09 -16.20 24.35
N LYS A 53 11.25 -17.32 23.63
CA LYS A 53 12.49 -17.58 22.91
C LYS A 53 12.61 -16.58 21.75
N PRO A 54 13.83 -16.19 21.35
CA PRO A 54 14.04 -15.26 20.23
C PRO A 54 13.29 -15.66 18.95
N LYS A 55 13.30 -16.95 18.59
CA LYS A 55 12.56 -17.46 17.43
C LYS A 55 11.04 -17.28 17.53
N GLU A 56 10.47 -17.54 18.70
CA GLU A 56 9.02 -17.40 18.93
C GLU A 56 8.61 -15.93 18.84
N LEU A 57 9.47 -15.03 19.32
CA LEU A 57 9.29 -13.61 19.21
C LEU A 57 9.39 -13.12 17.75
N ASP A 58 10.37 -13.60 16.99
CA ASP A 58 10.52 -13.29 15.56
C ASP A 58 9.31 -13.76 14.75
N GLU A 59 8.81 -14.97 15.01
CA GLU A 59 7.60 -15.52 14.37
C GLU A 59 6.37 -14.66 14.68
N LEU A 60 6.20 -14.24 15.93
CA LEU A 60 5.10 -13.38 16.36
C LEU A 60 5.12 -12.02 15.65
N VAL A 61 6.30 -11.40 15.55
CA VAL A 61 6.49 -10.14 14.82
C VAL A 61 6.24 -10.32 13.33
N THR A 62 6.72 -11.43 12.75
CA THR A 62 6.52 -11.78 11.34
C THR A 62 5.03 -11.92 11.02
N ASP A 63 4.26 -12.62 11.84
CA ASP A 63 2.82 -12.83 11.62
C ASP A 63 2.04 -11.52 11.67
N GLU A 64 2.36 -10.62 12.60
CA GLU A 64 1.74 -9.30 12.65
C GLU A 64 2.10 -8.46 11.43
N LEU A 65 3.37 -8.44 11.02
CA LEU A 65 3.82 -7.73 9.83
C LEU A 65 3.13 -8.26 8.57
N ARG A 66 3.03 -9.57 8.41
CA ARG A 66 2.30 -10.21 7.30
C ARG A 66 0.85 -9.77 7.26
N GLY A 67 0.20 -9.68 8.43
CA GLY A 67 -1.17 -9.16 8.56
C GLY A 67 -1.30 -7.70 8.12
N LEU A 68 -0.37 -6.84 8.53
CA LEU A 68 -0.37 -5.42 8.18
C LEU A 68 -0.11 -5.18 6.69
N LEU A 69 0.83 -5.93 6.10
CA LEU A 69 1.21 -5.81 4.68
C LEU A 69 0.10 -6.36 3.77
N LYS A 70 -0.54 -7.48 4.15
CA LYS A 70 -1.67 -8.02 3.38
C LYS A 70 -2.87 -7.07 3.36
N ARG A 71 -3.16 -6.42 4.50
CA ARG A 71 -4.26 -5.42 4.56
C ARG A 71 -4.00 -4.24 3.63
N GLU A 72 -2.76 -3.77 3.55
CA GLU A 72 -2.38 -2.67 2.65
C GLU A 72 -2.58 -3.02 1.17
N LEU A 73 -2.16 -4.21 0.73
CA LEU A 73 -2.44 -4.67 -0.63
C LEU A 73 -3.95 -4.71 -0.94
N MET A 74 -4.76 -5.10 0.05
CA MET A 74 -6.22 -5.12 -0.08
C MET A 74 -6.83 -3.73 -0.08
N ASP A 75 -6.33 -2.82 0.75
CA ASP A 75 -6.82 -1.44 0.86
C ASP A 75 -6.44 -0.64 -0.40
N ASP A 76 -5.22 -0.80 -0.92
CA ASP A 76 -4.79 -0.22 -2.19
C ASP A 76 -5.67 -0.70 -3.36
N ALA A 77 -5.96 -2.01 -3.42
CA ALA A 77 -6.84 -2.56 -4.45
C ALA A 77 -8.27 -1.99 -4.35
N ARG A 78 -8.80 -1.84 -3.13
CA ARG A 78 -10.11 -1.22 -2.88
C ARG A 78 -10.12 0.26 -3.25
N GLN A 79 -9.06 0.98 -2.94
CA GLN A 79 -8.93 2.40 -3.24
C GLN A 79 -8.83 2.63 -4.76
N LYS A 80 -8.04 1.81 -5.47
CA LYS A 80 -8.00 1.82 -6.95
C LYS A 80 -9.38 1.54 -7.56
N GLN A 81 -10.10 0.53 -7.07
CA GLN A 81 -11.47 0.25 -7.54
C GLN A 81 -12.44 1.40 -7.24
N LYS A 82 -12.29 2.09 -6.11
CA LYS A 82 -13.13 3.25 -5.77
C LYS A 82 -12.87 4.40 -6.75
N ILE A 83 -11.61 4.72 -7.02
CA ILE A 83 -11.21 5.75 -8.00
C ILE A 83 -11.73 5.37 -9.39
N GLU A 84 -11.57 4.12 -9.81
CA GLU A 84 -12.07 3.62 -11.10
C GLU A 84 -13.59 3.81 -11.23
N ARG A 85 -14.36 3.47 -10.18
CA ARG A 85 -15.81 3.69 -10.15
C ARG A 85 -16.18 5.16 -10.20
N GLU A 86 -15.44 6.04 -9.50
CA GLU A 86 -15.70 7.48 -9.50
C GLU A 86 -15.40 8.11 -10.87
N ILE A 87 -14.29 7.73 -11.51
CA ILE A 87 -13.96 8.14 -12.87
C ILE A 87 -15.05 7.68 -13.85
N ARG A 88 -15.43 6.40 -13.81
CA ARG A 88 -16.46 5.83 -14.69
C ARG A 88 -17.83 6.48 -14.48
N ARG A 89 -18.19 6.86 -13.25
CA ARG A 89 -19.44 7.57 -12.94
C ARG A 89 -19.43 9.01 -13.42
N LYS A 90 -18.30 9.72 -13.29
CA LYS A 90 -18.18 11.12 -13.75
C LYS A 90 -18.01 11.23 -15.27
N MET A 91 -17.51 10.19 -15.94
CA MET A 91 -17.41 10.10 -17.41
C MET A 91 -18.63 9.42 -18.06
N LEU A 92 -19.85 9.75 -17.62
CA LEU A 92 -21.09 9.46 -18.34
C LEU A 92 -21.36 10.55 -19.40
N PRO A 93 -22.04 10.21 -20.51
CA PRO A 93 -21.63 10.57 -21.87
C PRO A 93 -21.66 12.07 -22.13
N LEU A 94 -20.59 12.57 -22.76
CA LEU A 94 -20.68 13.80 -23.53
C LEU A 94 -21.80 13.60 -24.56
N LYS A 95 -22.81 14.48 -24.51
CA LYS A 95 -23.89 14.62 -25.48
C LYS A 95 -23.28 14.39 -26.88
N ASN A 96 -23.64 13.28 -27.54
CA ASN A 96 -23.32 12.84 -28.91
C ASN A 96 -22.95 11.34 -29.03
N GLY A 97 -23.03 10.54 -27.96
CA GLY A 97 -23.13 9.07 -28.10
C GLY A 97 -21.81 8.30 -28.32
N LYS A 98 -20.65 8.97 -28.24
CA LYS A 98 -19.35 8.26 -28.17
C LYS A 98 -19.06 7.86 -26.72
N VAL A 99 -19.05 6.56 -26.43
CA VAL A 99 -18.56 6.03 -25.15
C VAL A 99 -17.04 6.21 -25.13
N ILE A 100 -16.54 7.05 -24.23
CA ILE A 100 -15.09 7.20 -24.02
C ILE A 100 -14.58 5.94 -23.32
N GLY A 101 -13.98 5.03 -24.08
CA GLY A 101 -13.25 3.90 -23.52
C GLY A 101 -11.92 4.38 -22.95
N ILE A 102 -11.83 4.54 -21.63
CA ILE A 102 -10.55 4.81 -20.97
C ILE A 102 -9.75 3.51 -20.97
N ASN A 103 -8.59 3.53 -21.62
CA ASN A 103 -7.69 2.39 -21.63
C ASN A 103 -6.78 2.47 -20.39
N MET A 104 -6.73 1.41 -19.58
CA MET A 104 -5.98 1.35 -18.31
C MET A 104 -4.48 1.62 -18.46
N ARG A 105 -3.93 1.49 -19.67
CA ARG A 105 -2.54 1.83 -19.98
C ARG A 105 -2.26 3.33 -19.88
N ASP A 106 -3.27 4.17 -20.14
CA ASP A 106 -3.14 5.63 -20.12
C ASP A 106 -3.14 6.21 -18.70
N LEU A 107 -3.67 5.46 -17.72
CA LEU A 107 -3.62 5.80 -16.30
C LEU A 107 -2.23 5.59 -15.69
N ARG A 108 -1.34 4.88 -16.39
CA ARG A 108 0.03 4.60 -15.95
C ARG A 108 0.97 5.78 -16.16
N ASP A 109 0.63 6.65 -17.11
CA ASP A 109 1.39 7.87 -17.45
C ASP A 109 0.90 9.10 -16.66
N LEU A 110 -0.14 8.94 -15.85
CA LEU A 110 -0.62 9.99 -14.95
C LEU A 110 0.19 9.97 -13.66
N ASP A 111 0.61 11.16 -13.22
CA ASP A 111 1.31 11.33 -11.96
C ASP A 111 0.44 10.76 -10.83
N PRO A 112 0.98 9.87 -9.96
CA PRO A 112 0.25 9.33 -8.82
C PRO A 112 -0.26 10.41 -7.84
N ASN A 113 0.25 11.64 -7.92
CA ASN A 113 -0.22 12.80 -7.16
C ASN A 113 -1.06 13.78 -8.00
N ALA A 114 -1.40 13.47 -9.25
CA ALA A 114 -2.20 14.35 -10.10
C ALA A 114 -3.59 14.55 -9.50
N ASP A 115 -3.98 15.82 -9.38
CA ASP A 115 -5.32 16.18 -8.96
C ASP A 115 -6.36 15.78 -10.03
N MET A 116 -7.59 15.50 -9.59
CA MET A 116 -8.64 14.96 -10.45
C MET A 116 -8.96 15.86 -11.66
N GLU A 117 -8.76 17.17 -11.53
CA GLU A 117 -8.93 18.15 -12.59
C GLU A 117 -7.84 18.02 -13.68
N GLU A 118 -6.62 17.68 -13.28
CA GLU A 118 -5.49 17.47 -14.17
C GLU A 118 -5.64 16.15 -14.96
N ILE A 119 -6.11 15.10 -14.29
CA ILE A 119 -6.49 13.82 -14.93
C ILE A 119 -7.55 14.05 -16.01
N MET A 120 -8.61 14.81 -15.69
CA MET A 120 -9.68 15.10 -16.67
C MET A 120 -9.17 15.94 -17.85
N LYS A 121 -8.27 16.89 -17.60
CA LYS A 121 -7.66 17.74 -18.64
C LYS A 121 -6.72 16.95 -19.55
N TYR A 122 -6.00 15.98 -19.02
CA TYR A 122 -5.16 15.07 -19.81
C TYR A 122 -6.01 14.24 -20.77
N PHE A 123 -7.06 13.58 -20.26
CA PHE A 123 -7.96 12.79 -21.09
C PHE A 123 -8.67 13.65 -22.14
N SER A 124 -9.24 14.80 -21.76
CA SER A 124 -9.94 15.68 -22.71
C SER A 124 -9.03 16.14 -23.85
N LYS A 125 -7.78 16.56 -23.55
CA LYS A 125 -6.79 16.94 -24.57
C LYS A 125 -6.44 15.79 -25.51
N LYS A 126 -6.25 14.57 -24.98
CA LYS A 126 -5.91 13.39 -25.79
C LYS A 126 -7.06 13.03 -26.74
N PHE A 127 -8.30 13.07 -26.29
CA PHE A 127 -9.48 12.81 -27.12
C PHE A 127 -9.73 13.92 -28.16
N LEU A 128 -9.56 15.19 -27.79
CA LEU A 128 -9.65 16.34 -28.73
C LEU A 128 -8.56 16.32 -29.81
N LYS A 129 -7.38 15.77 -29.52
CA LYS A 129 -6.28 15.67 -30.49
C LYS A 129 -6.57 14.61 -31.56
N ASN A 130 -7.26 13.53 -31.19
CA ASN A 130 -7.68 12.49 -32.14
C ASN A 130 -8.89 12.89 -33.00
N GLU A 131 -9.65 13.94 -32.65
CA GLU A 131 -10.75 14.46 -33.47
C GLU A 131 -10.34 15.55 -34.47
N LYS A 132 -9.07 15.97 -34.48
CA LYS A 132 -8.55 16.99 -35.43
C LYS A 132 -7.84 16.41 -36.65
N ASP A 133 -7.70 15.09 -36.72
CA ASP A 133 -7.07 14.37 -37.83
C ASP A 133 -8.09 13.64 -38.74
N ASP A 134 -9.39 13.96 -38.64
CA ASP A 134 -10.45 13.55 -39.59
C ASP A 134 -11.04 14.78 -40.30
#